data_AF-A0A848M353-F1
#
_entry.id   AF-A0A848M353-F1
#
_cell.length_a   1.000
_cell.length_b   1.000
_cell.length_c   1.000
_cell.angle_alpha   90.00
_cell.angle_beta   90.00
_cell.angle_gamma   90.00
#
_symmetry.space_group_name_H-M   'P 1'
#
loop_
_entity.id
_entity.type
_entity.pdbx_description
1 polymer ?
#
loop_
_entity_poly.entity_id
_entity_poly.type
_entity_poly.pdbx_seq_one_letter_code
_entity_poly.pdbx_strand_id
1 'polypeptide(L)' 'MTDTPTPTLYDWLGGLAALQRLTERFYERVKGDTLLAPVFAHMSSEHPAHVAAFLAEVLGGPTAYSERHGGH' A
#
# COMPACT_ATOMS: atom_id res chain seq x y z
N MET A 1 22.72 12.66 25.69
CA MET A 1 22.77 11.99 24.37
C MET A 1 21.33 11.87 23.92
N THR A 2 20.88 12.72 23.01
CA THR A 2 19.52 12.61 22.44
C THR A 2 19.53 11.46 21.45
N ASP A 3 19.01 10.32 21.85
CA ASP A 3 18.82 9.17 20.97
C ASP A 3 17.74 9.54 19.94
N THR A 4 18.13 9.66 18.67
CA THR A 4 17.15 9.86 17.60
C THR A 4 16.53 8.51 17.30
N PRO A 5 15.21 8.33 17.47
CA PRO A 5 14.58 7.04 17.22
C PRO A 5 14.79 6.64 15.76
N THR A 6 15.12 5.36 15.54
CA THR A 6 15.26 4.81 14.19
C THR A 6 13.91 4.91 13.47
N PRO A 7 13.85 5.51 12.26
CA PRO A 7 12.59 5.63 11.51
C PRO A 7 12.01 4.27 11.12
N THR A 8 10.69 4.20 10.97
CA THR A 8 10.00 2.98 10.50
C THR A 8 10.29 2.72 9.03
N LEU A 9 10.02 1.51 8.55
CA LEU A 9 10.16 1.21 7.12
C LEU A 9 9.19 2.06 6.28
N TYR A 10 7.99 2.34 6.79
CA TYR A 10 7.07 3.31 6.21
C TYR A 10 7.71 4.70 6.02
N ASP A 11 8.42 5.21 7.04
CA ASP A 11 9.11 6.50 6.96
C ASP A 11 10.25 6.46 5.93
N TRP A 12 11.06 5.41 5.95
CA TRP A 12 12.16 5.21 4.99
C TRP A 12 11.67 5.12 3.54
N LEU A 13 10.49 4.54 3.31
CA LEU A 13 9.89 4.44 1.98
C LEU A 13 9.30 5.77 1.48
N GLY A 14 9.19 6.80 2.33
CA GLY A 14 8.58 8.09 1.99
C GLY A 14 7.06 8.13 2.24
N GLY A 15 6.57 7.26 3.12
CA GLY A 15 5.19 7.24 3.61
C GLY A 15 4.13 6.85 2.58
N LEU A 16 2.87 7.16 2.89
CA LEU A 16 1.70 6.69 2.15
C LEU A 16 1.72 7.13 0.68
N ALA A 17 2.17 8.36 0.41
CA ALA A 17 2.27 8.87 -0.95
C ALA A 17 3.21 8.02 -1.83
N ALA A 18 4.29 7.46 -1.26
CA ALA A 18 5.16 6.55 -1.99
C ALA A 18 4.51 5.20 -2.26
N LEU A 19 3.80 4.67 -1.27
CA LEU A 19 3.06 3.41 -1.40
C LEU A 19 1.90 3.52 -2.40
N GLN A 20 1.19 4.64 -2.45
CA GLN A 20 0.14 4.88 -3.45
C GLN A 20 0.70 4.86 -4.87
N ARG A 21 1.81 5.57 -5.13
CA ARG A 21 2.48 5.52 -6.44
C ARG A 21 2.96 4.11 -6.78
N LEU A 22 3.48 3.38 -5.79
CA LEU A 22 3.93 2.01 -5.96
C LEU A 22 2.77 1.10 -6.38
N THR A 23 1.64 1.14 -5.67
CA THR A 23 0.49 0.28 -5.96
C THR A 23 -0.18 0.67 -7.27
N GLU A 24 -0.31 1.95 -7.58
CA GLU A 24 -0.79 2.43 -8.90
C GLU A 24 0.03 1.81 -10.04
N ARG A 25 1.36 1.95 -10.00
CA ARG A 25 2.26 1.40 -11.03
C ARG A 25 2.24 -0.12 -11.08
N PHE A 26 2.08 -0.78 -9.93
CA PHE A 26 1.92 -2.23 -9.87
C PHE A 26 0.65 -2.67 -10.63
N TYR A 27 -0.50 -2.06 -10.34
CA TYR A 27 -1.76 -2.44 -10.97
C TYR A 27 -1.86 -2.02 -12.45
N GLU A 28 -1.17 -0.95 -12.87
CA GLU A 28 -0.97 -0.64 -14.29
C GLU A 28 -0.30 -1.81 -15.03
N ARG A 29 0.73 -2.42 -14.42
CA ARG A 29 1.41 -3.58 -15.01
C ARG A 29 0.56 -4.84 -14.96
N VAL A 30 -0.16 -5.08 -13.86
CA VAL A 30 -1.08 -6.22 -13.71
C VAL A 30 -2.12 -6.26 -14.82
N LYS A 31 -2.68 -5.09 -15.21
CA LYS A 31 -3.66 -5.00 -16.30
C LYS A 31 -3.09 -5.41 -17.67
N GLY A 32 -1.78 -5.30 -17.86
CA GLY A 32 -1.10 -5.70 -19.09
C GLY A 32 -0.59 -7.15 -19.08
N ASP A 33 -0.66 -7.85 -17.95
CA ASP A 33 -0.15 -9.20 -17.80
C ASP A 33 -1.22 -10.24 -18.15
N THR A 34 -0.90 -11.19 -19.04
CA THR A 34 -1.88 -12.17 -19.55
C THR A 34 -2.41 -13.13 -18.48
N LEU A 35 -1.62 -13.40 -17.43
CA LEU A 35 -2.01 -14.28 -16.34
C LEU A 35 -2.80 -13.52 -15.28
N LEU A 36 -2.38 -12.30 -14.95
CA LEU A 36 -2.97 -11.54 -13.85
C LEU A 36 -4.18 -10.71 -14.29
N ALA A 37 -4.23 -10.21 -15.53
CA ALA A 37 -5.32 -9.36 -15.98
C ALA A 37 -6.72 -10.00 -15.81
N PRO A 38 -6.95 -11.30 -16.12
CA PRO A 38 -8.24 -11.94 -15.87
C PRO A 38 -8.60 -12.01 -14.38
N VAL A 39 -7.60 -12.20 -13.51
CA VAL A 39 -7.80 -12.29 -12.04
C VAL A 39 -8.29 -10.96 -11.47
N PHE A 40 -7.79 -9.84 -12.01
CA PHE A 40 -8.12 -8.49 -11.54
C PHE A 40 -9.14 -7.76 -12.43
N ALA A 41 -9.79 -8.46 -13.37
CA ALA A 41 -10.68 -7.84 -14.37
C ALA A 41 -11.87 -7.09 -13.76
N HIS A 42 -12.34 -7.49 -12.59
CA HIS A 42 -13.47 -6.88 -11.88
C HIS A 42 -13.06 -6.09 -10.64
N MET A 43 -11.77 -5.79 -10.50
CA MET A 43 -11.23 -5.02 -9.38
C MET A 43 -11.72 -3.57 -9.43
N SER A 44 -12.12 -3.04 -8.27
CA SER A 44 -12.48 -1.61 -8.13
C SER A 44 -11.28 -0.69 -8.42
N SER A 45 -11.56 0.52 -8.92
CA SER A 45 -10.55 1.59 -9.06
C SER A 45 -9.89 1.96 -7.74
N GLU A 46 -10.57 1.78 -6.61
CA GLU A 46 -10.08 2.11 -5.27
C GLU A 46 -9.12 1.08 -4.69
N HIS A 47 -9.02 -0.10 -5.32
CA HIS A 47 -8.24 -1.21 -4.77
C HIS A 47 -6.74 -0.89 -4.57
N PRO A 48 -6.03 -0.19 -5.48
CA PRO A 48 -4.64 0.22 -5.25
C PRO A 48 -4.46 1.08 -3.99
N ALA A 49 -5.42 1.95 -3.69
CA ALA A 49 -5.39 2.81 -2.51
C ALA A 49 -5.62 2.00 -1.22
N HIS A 50 -6.53 1.02 -1.24
CA HIS A 50 -6.73 0.11 -0.11
C HIS A 50 -5.46 -0.71 0.18
N VAL A 51 -4.81 -1.24 -0.86
CA VAL A 51 -3.56 -1.98 -0.71
C VAL A 51 -2.42 -1.07 -0.21
N ALA A 52 -2.36 0.19 -0.64
CA ALA A 52 -1.38 1.14 -0.12
C ALA A 52 -1.58 1.43 1.38
N ALA A 53 -2.83 1.58 1.83
CA ALA A 53 -3.16 1.75 3.24
C ALA A 53 -2.81 0.52 4.08
N PHE A 54 -3.11 -0.68 3.56
CA PHE A 54 -2.72 -1.94 4.20
C PHE A 54 -1.19 -2.05 4.37
N LEU A 55 -0.45 -1.81 3.28
CA LEU A 55 1.02 -1.82 3.32
C LEU A 55 1.57 -0.75 4.26
N ALA A 56 0.96 0.43 4.31
CA ALA A 56 1.38 1.48 5.24
C ALA A 56 1.33 1.00 6.69
N GLU A 57 0.23 0.37 7.09
CA GLU A 57 0.05 -0.18 8.44
C GLU A 57 1.06 -1.30 8.74
N VAL A 58 1.21 -2.28 7.85
CA VAL A 58 2.18 -3.39 8.00
C VAL A 58 3.62 -2.90 8.17
N LEU A 59 3.98 -1.80 7.51
CA LEU A 59 5.33 -1.26 7.49
C LEU A 59 5.62 -0.26 8.62
N GLY A 60 4.70 -0.15 9.59
CA GLY A 60 4.85 0.68 10.78
C GLY A 60 4.25 2.09 10.66
N GLY A 61 3.44 2.34 9.64
CA GLY A 61 2.66 3.57 9.44
C GLY A 61 1.31 3.56 10.18
N PRO A 62 0.41 4.50 9.84
CA PRO A 62 -0.89 4.65 10.51
C PRO A 62 -1.83 3.43 10.37
N THR A 63 -2.67 3.18 11.38
CA THR A 63 -3.66 2.07 11.45
C THR A 63 -4.94 2.29 10.62
N ALA A 64 -4.86 3.15 9.60
CA ALA A 64 -6.01 3.60 8.84
C ALA A 64 -6.70 2.48 8.03
N TYR A 65 -6.00 1.38 7.74
CA TYR A 65 -6.59 0.24 7.05
C TYR A 65 -7.49 -0.55 7.99
N SER A 66 -6.97 -0.97 9.15
CA SER A 66 -7.75 -1.69 10.17
C SER A 66 -8.97 -0.91 10.65
N GLU A 67 -8.85 0.42 10.79
CA GLU A 67 -9.94 1.31 11.21
C GLU A 67 -11.12 1.36 10.22
N ARG A 68 -10.85 1.21 8.92
CA ARG A 68 -11.85 1.40 7.86
C ARG A 68 -12.36 0.08 7.29
N HIS A 69 -11.56 -0.97 7.35
CA HIS A 69 -11.80 -2.24 6.64
C HIS A 69 -11.84 -3.44 7.58
N GLY A 70 -11.63 -3.24 8.89
CA GLY A 70 -11.49 -4.28 9.90
C GLY A 70 -10.03 -4.74 10.03
N GLY A 71 -9.59 -4.94 11.27
CA GLY A 71 -8.27 -5.52 11.55
C GLY A 71 -8.21 -7.01 11.24
N HIS A 72 -7.02 -7.52 10.94
CA HIS A 72 -6.75 -8.94 10.69
C HIS A 72 -7.17 -9.86 11.84
#